data_AF-A0A7R9HJW2-F1
#
_entry.id   AF-A0A7R9HJW2-F1
#
_cell.length_a   1.000
_cell.length_b   1.000
_cell.length_c   1.000
_cell.angle_alpha   90.00
_cell.angle_beta   90.00
_cell.angle_gamma   90.00
#
_symmetry.space_group_name_H-M   'P 1'
#
loop_
_entity.id
_entity.type
_entity.pdbx_description
1 polymer ?
#
loop_
_entity_poly.entity_id
_entity_poly.type
_entity_poly.pdbx_seq_one_letter_code
_entity_poly.pdbx_strand_id
1 'polypeptide(L)'
;MVWFHWGAFAFGSADLNPGHLMDLGVVVVSVQYRLNVFGFLSLEGTDVPGNAGLKDQVAALRWINKNINQFGGDENRVTLFGCSAGGSSVHFHVLSPLSTGR
;
A
#
# COMPACT_ATOMS: atom_id res chain seq x y z
N MET A 1 8.46 7.30 2.14
CA MET A 1 7.09 7.29 2.71
C MET A 1 6.15 6.69 1.67
N VAL A 2 5.36 5.68 2.05
CA VAL A 2 4.47 4.94 1.15
C VAL A 2 3.02 5.19 1.57
N TRP A 3 2.24 5.75 0.65
CA TRP A 3 0.85 6.12 0.87
C TRP A 3 -0.11 5.08 0.31
N PHE A 4 -1.07 4.67 1.13
CA PHE A 4 -2.25 3.95 0.69
C PHE A 4 -3.46 4.87 0.73
N HIS A 5 -4.15 4.98 -0.41
CA HIS A 5 -5.30 5.86 -0.54
C HIS A 5 -6.52 5.38 0.27
N TRP A 6 -7.40 6.33 0.60
CA TRP A 6 -8.66 6.11 1.30
C TRP A 6 -9.75 5.58 0.34
N GLY A 7 -11.01 5.52 0.79
CA GLY A 7 -12.16 5.21 -0.08
C GLY A 7 -12.84 3.87 0.20
N ALA A 8 -12.91 3.48 1.47
CA ALA A 8 -13.68 2.34 1.98
C ALA A 8 -13.40 0.99 1.26
N PHE A 9 -12.21 0.83 0.66
CA PHE A 9 -11.87 -0.29 -0.21
C PHE A 9 -12.76 -0.43 -1.46
N ALA A 10 -13.58 0.56 -1.78
CA ALA A 10 -14.56 0.52 -2.86
C ALA A 10 -14.23 1.48 -4.02
N PHE A 11 -13.62 2.62 -3.71
CA PHE A 11 -13.28 3.69 -4.64
C PHE A 11 -12.01 4.43 -4.18
N GLY A 12 -11.56 5.42 -4.96
CA GLY A 12 -10.34 6.18 -4.71
C GLY A 12 -9.24 5.90 -5.74
N SER A 13 -8.16 6.66 -5.65
CA SER A 13 -7.00 6.54 -6.53
C SER A 13 -5.71 7.01 -5.86
N ALA A 14 -4.60 6.69 -6.51
CA ALA A 14 -3.23 7.01 -6.13
C ALA A 14 -2.86 8.46 -6.47
N ASP A 15 -3.85 9.32 -6.74
CA ASP A 15 -3.65 10.71 -7.15
C ASP A 15 -3.37 11.58 -5.92
N LEU A 16 -2.29 11.25 -5.21
CA LEU A 16 -1.78 12.04 -4.10
C LEU A 16 -1.01 13.23 -4.66
N ASN A 17 -1.41 14.43 -4.28
CA ASN A 17 -0.53 15.59 -4.35
C ASN A 17 0.40 15.57 -3.12
N PRO A 18 1.71 15.34 -3.27
CA PRO A 18 2.61 15.23 -2.12
C PRO A 18 2.85 16.57 -1.41
N GLY A 19 2.57 17.70 -2.06
CA GLY A 19 2.63 19.04 -1.45
C GLY A 19 3.91 19.27 -0.64
N HIS A 20 3.74 19.74 0.60
CA HIS A 20 4.83 20.06 1.52
C HIS A 20 5.70 18.87 1.94
N LEU A 21 5.30 17.62 1.66
CA LEU A 21 6.19 16.48 1.87
C LEU A 21 7.44 16.57 0.98
N MET A 22 7.34 17.22 -0.18
CA MET A 22 8.48 17.38 -1.08
C MET A 22 9.58 18.29 -0.50
N ASP A 23 9.23 19.14 0.47
CA ASP A 23 10.19 20.05 1.12
C ASP A 23 11.04 19.33 2.20
N LEU A 24 10.68 18.08 2.55
CA LEU A 24 11.30 17.33 3.66
C LEU A 24 12.46 16.42 3.23
N GLY A 25 12.85 16.44 1.94
CA GLY A 25 13.92 15.57 1.44
C GLY A 25 13.58 14.07 1.51
N VAL A 26 12.30 13.73 1.37
CA VAL A 26 11.80 12.34 1.40
C VAL A 26 11.38 11.86 0.01
N VAL A 27 11.46 10.56 -0.22
CA VAL A 27 10.79 9.91 -1.36
C VAL A 27 9.36 9.58 -0.98
N VAL A 28 8.39 10.08 -1.74
CA VAL A 28 6.97 9.76 -1.58
C VAL A 28 6.54 8.78 -2.67
N VAL A 29 5.96 7.65 -2.27
CA VAL A 29 5.40 6.63 -3.16
C VAL A 29 3.90 6.55 -2.92
N SER A 30 3.11 6.67 -3.98
CA SER A 30 1.65 6.51 -3.95
C SER A 30 1.27 5.19 -4.62
N VAL A 31 0.47 4.35 -3.95
CA VAL A 31 0.19 2.98 -4.41
C VAL A 31 -1.27 2.82 -4.80
N GLN A 32 -1.50 2.37 -6.04
CA GLN A 32 -2.79 1.82 -6.48
C GLN A 32 -2.93 0.37 -6.04
N TYR A 33 -4.16 0.01 -5.65
CA TYR A 33 -4.54 -1.37 -5.37
C TYR A 33 -5.96 -1.63 -5.88
N ARG A 34 -6.31 -2.90 -6.16
CA ARG A 34 -7.67 -3.23 -6.60
C ARG A 34 -8.70 -2.91 -5.53
N LEU A 35 -9.85 -2.42 -5.98
CA LEU A 35 -10.96 -1.96 -5.14
C LEU A 35 -12.21 -2.79 -5.39
N ASN A 36 -13.22 -2.58 -4.55
CA ASN A 36 -14.55 -3.16 -4.61
C ASN A 36 -14.50 -4.68 -4.86
N VAL A 37 -15.40 -5.21 -5.68
CA VAL A 37 -15.46 -6.65 -6.00
C VAL A 37 -14.16 -7.15 -6.63
N PHE A 38 -13.44 -6.31 -7.38
CA PHE A 38 -12.19 -6.72 -8.03
C PHE A 38 -11.04 -6.93 -7.03
N GLY A 39 -11.06 -6.24 -5.88
CA GLY A 39 -10.04 -6.36 -4.84
C GLY A 39 -10.45 -7.27 -3.67
N PHE A 40 -11.74 -7.39 -3.40
CA PHE A 40 -12.21 -7.92 -2.10
C PHE A 40 -13.31 -8.98 -2.20
N LEU A 41 -13.63 -9.47 -3.40
CA LEU A 41 -14.45 -10.68 -3.54
C LEU A 41 -13.76 -11.86 -2.83
N SER A 42 -14.53 -12.63 -2.07
CA SER A 42 -14.08 -13.85 -1.40
C SER A 42 -15.09 -14.96 -1.63
N LEU A 43 -14.65 -16.07 -2.20
CA LEU A 43 -15.47 -17.25 -2.50
C LEU A 43 -14.81 -18.49 -1.88
N GLU A 44 -15.46 -19.06 -0.87
CA GLU A 44 -14.98 -20.25 -0.16
C GLU A 44 -14.85 -21.45 -1.09
N GLY A 45 -13.79 -22.25 -0.92
CA GLY A 45 -13.54 -23.45 -1.73
C GLY A 45 -13.06 -23.17 -3.16
N THR A 46 -12.65 -21.94 -3.47
CA THR A 46 -12.13 -21.55 -4.79
C THR A 46 -10.75 -20.89 -4.69
N ASP A 47 -10.14 -20.59 -5.84
CA ASP A 47 -8.89 -19.81 -5.93
C ASP A 47 -9.08 -18.30 -5.67
N VAL A 48 -10.27 -17.88 -5.21
CA VAL A 48 -10.59 -16.48 -4.84
C VAL A 48 -10.78 -16.36 -3.31
N PRO A 49 -9.72 -16.51 -2.49
CA PRO A 49 -9.82 -16.51 -1.02
C PRO A 49 -9.97 -15.10 -0.40
N GLY A 50 -10.23 -14.07 -1.21
CA GLY A 50 -10.30 -12.69 -0.74
C GLY A 50 -8.97 -11.95 -0.63
N ASN A 51 -9.09 -10.68 -0.23
CA ASN A 51 -8.01 -9.75 0.06
C ASN A 51 -7.01 -9.54 -1.09
N ALA A 52 -7.48 -9.63 -2.34
CA ALA A 52 -6.64 -9.40 -3.51
C ALA A 52 -6.07 -7.97 -3.51
N GLY A 53 -6.85 -6.96 -3.10
CA GLY A 53 -6.39 -5.58 -2.93
C GLY A 53 -5.29 -5.42 -1.89
N LEU A 54 -5.38 -6.08 -0.73
CA LEU A 54 -4.29 -6.08 0.26
C LEU A 54 -3.05 -6.83 -0.24
N LYS A 55 -3.24 -7.89 -1.03
CA LYS A 55 -2.11 -8.60 -1.67
C LYS A 55 -1.44 -7.74 -2.75
N ASP A 56 -2.17 -6.87 -3.45
CA ASP A 56 -1.58 -5.88 -4.35
C ASP A 56 -0.69 -4.90 -3.58
N GLN A 57 -1.16 -4.44 -2.40
CA GLN A 57 -0.36 -3.59 -1.53
C GLN A 57 0.92 -4.31 -1.04
N VAL A 58 0.84 -5.59 -0.67
CA VAL A 58 2.04 -6.41 -0.34
C VAL A 58 3.00 -6.51 -1.54
N ALA A 59 2.48 -6.73 -2.75
CA ALA A 59 3.30 -6.79 -3.96
C ALA A 59 3.99 -5.45 -4.23
N ALA A 60 3.29 -4.33 -4.03
CA ALA A 60 3.86 -2.99 -4.13
C ALA A 60 4.96 -2.76 -3.09
N LEU A 61 4.77 -3.17 -1.83
CA LEU A 61 5.80 -3.05 -0.79
C LEU A 61 7.07 -3.85 -1.13
N ARG A 62 6.93 -5.07 -1.68
CA ARG A 62 8.08 -5.86 -2.16
C ARG A 62 8.79 -5.18 -3.33
N TRP A 63 8.03 -4.57 -4.24
CA TRP A 63 8.61 -3.80 -5.34
C TRP A 63 9.37 -2.58 -4.80
N ILE A 64 8.80 -1.85 -3.84
CA ILE A 64 9.43 -0.68 -3.22
C ILE A 64 10.73 -1.11 -2.55
N ASN A 65 10.71 -2.13 -1.69
CA ASN A 65 11.92 -2.63 -1.02
C ASN A 65 13.04 -3.01 -2.02
N LYS A 66 12.69 -3.64 -3.15
CA LYS A 66 13.67 -4.01 -4.18
C LYS A 66 14.22 -2.83 -5.00
N ASN A 67 13.47 -1.75 -5.16
CA ASN A 67 13.77 -0.72 -6.17
C ASN A 67 13.99 0.69 -5.61
N ILE A 68 13.59 0.99 -4.38
CA ILE A 68 13.50 2.38 -3.90
C ILE A 68 14.86 3.10 -3.86
N ASN A 69 15.96 2.36 -3.72
CA ASN A 69 17.31 2.91 -3.75
C ASN A 69 17.68 3.54 -5.09
N GLN A 70 17.08 3.06 -6.19
CA GLN A 70 17.27 3.64 -7.53
C GLN A 70 16.63 5.03 -7.66
N PHE A 71 15.72 5.39 -6.73
CA PHE A 71 15.01 6.67 -6.68
C PHE A 71 15.51 7.56 -5.53
N GLY A 72 16.64 7.21 -4.91
CA GLY A 72 17.20 7.97 -3.79
C GLY A 72 16.52 7.74 -2.43
N GLY A 73 15.69 6.70 -2.31
CA GLY A 73 15.17 6.26 -1.00
C GLY A 73 16.09 5.26 -0.32
N ASP A 74 15.70 4.86 0.89
CA ASP A 74 16.37 3.85 1.71
C ASP A 74 15.34 2.78 2.07
N GLU A 75 15.58 1.54 1.63
CA GLU A 75 14.70 0.39 1.82
C GLU A 75 14.50 0.02 3.31
N ASN A 76 15.43 0.41 4.18
CA ASN A 76 15.36 0.18 5.62
C ASN A 76 14.61 1.30 6.36
N ARG A 77 14.24 2.38 5.67
CA ARG A 77 13.55 3.55 6.24
C ARG A 77 12.22 3.84 5.55
N VAL A 78 11.41 2.80 5.43
CA VAL A 78 10.07 2.87 4.82
C VAL A 78 8.99 3.14 5.88
N THR A 79 8.38 4.31 5.83
CA THR A 79 7.18 4.66 6.62
C THR A 79 5.91 4.47 5.80
N LEU A 80 4.98 3.64 6.26
CA LEU A 80 3.64 3.50 5.68
C LEU A 80 2.68 4.52 6.29
N PHE A 81 1.83 5.14 5.47
CA PHE A 81 0.80 6.07 5.96
C PHE A 81 -0.46 6.04 5.08
N GLY A 82 -1.59 6.44 5.66
CA GLY A 82 -2.88 6.47 4.99
C GLY A 82 -3.99 6.95 5.93
N CYS A 83 -5.17 7.25 5.38
CA CYS A 83 -6.35 7.68 6.14
C CYS A 83 -7.55 6.78 5.80
N SER A 84 -8.47 6.59 6.76
CA SER A 84 -9.65 5.72 6.60
C SER A 84 -9.24 4.31 6.13
N ALA A 85 -9.76 3.80 5.01
CA ALA A 85 -9.36 2.52 4.44
C ALA A 85 -7.84 2.39 4.19
N GLY A 86 -7.16 3.50 3.83
CA GLY A 86 -5.71 3.53 3.74
C GLY A 86 -5.02 3.40 5.10
N GLY A 87 -5.61 3.98 6.15
CA GLY A 87 -5.15 3.82 7.53
C GLY A 87 -5.38 2.39 8.04
N SER A 88 -6.54 1.80 7.73
CA SER A 88 -6.81 0.38 7.98
C SER A 88 -5.82 -0.52 7.24
N SER A 89 -5.46 -0.17 6.00
CA SER A 89 -4.43 -0.89 5.22
C SER A 89 -3.09 -0.88 5.94
N VAL A 90 -2.65 0.28 6.44
CA VAL A 90 -1.44 0.38 7.27
C VAL A 90 -1.53 -0.54 8.49
N HIS A 91 -2.65 -0.52 9.20
CA HIS A 91 -2.85 -1.40 10.36
C HIS A 91 -2.80 -2.89 9.97
N PHE A 92 -3.41 -3.30 8.85
CA PHE A 92 -3.31 -4.67 8.36
C PHE A 92 -1.88 -5.07 8.02
N HIS A 93 -1.05 -4.17 7.49
CA HIS A 93 0.36 -4.44 7.23
C HIS A 93 1.19 -4.61 8.51
N VAL A 94 0.85 -3.90 9.59
CA VAL A 94 1.48 -4.11 10.90
C VAL A 94 1.20 -5.53 11.44
N LEU A 95 -0.02 -6.04 11.20
CA LEU A 95 -0.46 -7.35 11.70
C LEU A 95 -0.04 -8.52 10.80
N SER A 96 0.08 -8.29 9.49
CA SER A 96 0.25 -9.37 8.52
C SER A 96 1.71 -9.85 8.42
N PRO A 97 1.98 -11.17 8.57
CA PRO A 97 3.33 -11.72 8.40
C PRO A 97 3.85 -11.59 6.96
N LEU A 98 2.97 -11.32 5.98
CA LEU A 98 3.38 -11.10 4.60
C LEU A 98 4.07 -9.75 4.38
N SER A 99 3.96 -8.83 5.34
CA SER A 99 4.48 -7.46 5.26
C SER A 99 5.58 -7.18 6.29
N THR A 100 6.03 -8.21 7.02
CA THR A 100 7.16 -8.08 7.94
C THR A 100 8.39 -7.61 7.19
N GLY A 101 9.03 -6.54 7.67
CA GLY A 101 10.25 -5.98 7.09
C GLY A 101 11.34 -7.06 6.94
N ARG A 102 11.89 -7.18 5.74
CA ARG A 102 13.03 -8.02 5.40
C ARG A 102 13.95 -7.26 4.47
#